data_AF-A0AAF0MIU8-F1
#
_entry.id   AF-A0AAF0MIU8-F1
#
_cell.length_a   1.000
_cell.length_b   1.000
_cell.length_c   1.000
_cell.angle_alpha   90.00
_cell.angle_beta   90.00
_cell.angle_gamma   90.00
#
_symmetry.space_group_name_H-M   'P 1'
#
loop_
_entity.id
_entity.type
_entity.pdbx_description
1 polymer ?
#
loop_
_entity_poly.entity_id
_entity_poly.type
_entity_poly.pdbx_seq_one_letter_code
_entity_poly.pdbx_strand_id
1 'polypeptide(L)'
;MMGWFRGNTAPVPVQLAPQSVTDRYRAHLDTLAAASRQASAVISPAAFSTLRRIDDRMRPLIDDLEGRDILPEHEVAIDHFIATFVPDTLNLFLGLPAADQRHGGRGDTMLCEQLLALEQRARDFGDTMRTDALQAMTTNGFFLEQALR
;
A
#
# COMPACT_ATOMS: atom_id res chain seq x y z
N MET A 1 -14.34 -46.73 42.69
CA MET A 1 -14.67 -45.34 43.04
C MET A 1 -13.51 -44.46 42.56
N MET A 2 -13.79 -43.53 41.63
CA MET A 2 -13.04 -42.34 41.14
C MET A 2 -11.50 -42.30 41.25
N GLY A 3 -10.70 -42.10 40.20
CA GLY A 3 -10.85 -41.18 39.06
C GLY A 3 -9.98 -39.93 39.25
N TRP A 4 -8.70 -39.96 38.90
CA TRP A 4 -7.77 -38.81 38.99
C TRP A 4 -6.90 -38.68 37.74
N PHE A 5 -7.48 -38.25 36.62
CA PHE A 5 -6.75 -37.60 35.53
C PHE A 5 -7.06 -36.10 35.62
N ARG A 6 -6.18 -35.31 36.25
CA ARG A 6 -6.20 -33.85 36.10
C ARG A 6 -5.64 -33.53 34.72
N GLY A 7 -6.54 -33.21 33.79
CA GLY A 7 -6.16 -32.59 32.52
C GLY A 7 -5.46 -31.27 32.80
N ASN A 8 -4.17 -31.21 32.48
CA ASN A 8 -3.41 -29.98 32.52
C ASN A 8 -3.77 -29.16 31.27
N THR A 9 -4.85 -28.37 31.34
CA THR A 9 -5.22 -27.42 30.28
C THR A 9 -4.40 -26.14 30.47
N ALA A 10 -3.08 -26.23 30.26
CA ALA A 10 -2.31 -25.03 30.01
C ALA A 10 -2.82 -24.42 28.69
N PRO A 11 -3.18 -23.13 28.63
CA PRO A 11 -3.55 -22.50 27.36
C PRO A 11 -2.37 -22.62 26.41
N VAL A 12 -2.59 -23.29 25.28
CA VAL A 12 -1.62 -23.32 24.19
C VAL A 12 -1.48 -21.88 23.72
N PRO A 13 -0.26 -21.30 23.69
CA PRO A 13 -0.08 -19.97 23.13
C PRO A 13 -0.58 -20.01 21.68
N VAL A 14 -1.63 -19.25 21.39
CA VAL A 14 -2.13 -19.07 20.03
C VAL A 14 -1.01 -18.39 19.27
N GLN A 15 -0.26 -19.16 18.48
CA GLN A 15 0.63 -18.58 17.47
C GLN A 15 -0.28 -17.86 16.49
N LEU A 16 -0.37 -16.54 16.64
CA LEU A 16 -0.93 -15.65 15.62
C LEU A 16 -0.24 -16.00 14.31
N ALA A 17 -1.03 -16.37 13.29
CA ALA A 17 -0.50 -16.57 11.96
C ALA A 17 0.33 -15.33 11.57
N PRO A 18 1.49 -15.49 10.91
CA PRO A 18 2.25 -14.34 10.44
C PRO A 18 1.33 -13.46 9.60
N GLN A 19 1.33 -12.14 9.88
CA GLN A 19 0.54 -11.17 9.12
C GLN A 19 0.86 -11.33 7.63
N SER A 20 -0.18 -11.39 6.80
CA SER A 20 0.05 -11.40 5.36
C SER A 20 0.66 -10.07 4.92
N VAL A 21 1.37 -10.10 3.80
CA VAL A 21 1.91 -8.89 3.16
C VAL A 21 0.78 -7.89 2.85
N THR A 22 -0.37 -8.40 2.41
CA THR A 22 -1.56 -7.58 2.13
C THR A 22 -2.15 -6.95 3.40
N ASP A 23 -2.14 -7.64 4.54
CA ASP A 23 -2.54 -7.06 5.84
C ASP A 23 -1.62 -5.91 6.25
N ARG A 24 -0.31 -6.05 6.04
CA ARG A 24 0.66 -4.96 6.27
C ARG A 24 0.33 -3.75 5.40
N TYR A 25 0.01 -3.95 4.12
CA TYR A 25 -0.36 -2.85 3.22
C TYR A 25 -1.64 -2.14 3.62
N ARG A 26 -2.67 -2.90 4.02
CA ARG A 26 -3.92 -2.31 4.54
C ARG A 26 -3.63 -1.45 5.76
N ALA A 27 -2.78 -1.91 6.69
CA ALA A 27 -2.39 -1.13 7.86
C ALA A 27 -1.66 0.18 7.49
N HIS A 28 -0.78 0.16 6.47
CA HIS A 28 -0.13 1.36 5.97
C HIS A 28 -1.12 2.35 5.35
N LEU A 29 -2.06 1.86 4.53
CA LEU A 29 -3.11 2.70 3.97
C LEU A 29 -4.02 3.30 5.05
N ASP A 30 -4.38 2.53 6.07
CA ASP A 30 -5.19 3.02 7.19
C ASP A 30 -4.45 4.12 7.98
N THR A 31 -3.15 3.95 8.15
CA THR A 31 -2.26 4.96 8.76
C THR A 31 -2.22 6.22 7.92
N LEU A 32 -2.05 6.11 6.60
CA LEU A 32 -2.07 7.24 5.69
C LEU A 32 -3.43 7.96 5.69
N ALA A 33 -4.53 7.22 5.70
CA ALA A 33 -5.88 7.76 5.77
C ALA A 33 -6.13 8.49 7.11
N ALA A 34 -5.58 8.00 8.21
CA ALA A 34 -5.62 8.68 9.50
C ALA A 34 -4.81 9.98 9.49
N ALA A 35 -3.58 9.95 8.96
CA ALA A 35 -2.72 11.13 8.84
C ALA A 35 -3.36 12.20 7.95
N SER A 36 -3.93 11.82 6.80
CA SER A 36 -4.66 12.72 5.90
C SER A 36 -5.85 13.41 6.61
N ARG A 37 -6.62 12.66 7.41
CA ARG A 37 -7.73 13.22 8.20
C ARG A 37 -7.25 14.20 9.26
N GLN A 38 -6.15 13.89 9.95
CA GLN A 38 -5.56 14.80 10.94
C GLN A 38 -5.02 16.08 10.28
N ALA A 39 -4.47 15.97 9.07
CA ALA A 39 -3.94 17.09 8.30
C ALA A 39 -5.02 17.94 7.59
N SER A 40 -6.29 17.49 7.59
CA SER A 40 -7.38 18.08 6.79
C SER A 40 -7.66 19.56 7.08
N ALA A 41 -7.35 20.05 8.27
CA ALA A 41 -7.47 21.47 8.62
C ALA A 41 -6.39 22.36 7.99
N VAL A 42 -5.29 21.76 7.54
CA VAL A 42 -4.10 22.45 7.02
C VAL A 42 -4.02 22.30 5.49
N ILE A 43 -4.17 21.08 4.97
CA ILE A 43 -4.07 20.83 3.53
C ILE A 43 -5.31 21.34 2.78
N SER A 44 -5.14 21.67 1.50
CA SER A 44 -6.27 22.06 0.66
C SER A 44 -7.24 20.90 0.40
N PRO A 45 -8.51 21.19 0.06
CA PRO A 45 -9.47 20.17 -0.37
C PRO A 45 -8.98 19.35 -1.58
N ALA A 46 -8.19 19.96 -2.49
CA ALA A 46 -7.62 19.28 -3.64
C ALA A 46 -6.58 18.22 -3.23
N ALA A 47 -5.67 18.57 -2.31
CA ALA A 47 -4.70 17.64 -1.75
C ALA A 47 -5.38 16.49 -1.00
N PHE A 48 -6.34 16.80 -0.12
CA PHE A 48 -7.09 15.78 0.62
C PHE A 48 -7.84 14.82 -0.31
N SER A 49 -8.52 15.36 -1.33
CA SER A 49 -9.22 14.56 -2.34
C SER A 49 -8.25 13.64 -3.10
N THR A 50 -7.06 14.13 -3.43
CA THR A 50 -6.05 13.34 -4.15
C THR A 50 -5.49 12.20 -3.30
N LEU A 51 -5.21 12.43 -2.01
CA LEU A 51 -4.85 11.38 -1.06
C LEU A 51 -5.92 10.29 -0.97
N ARG A 52 -7.20 10.69 -0.93
CA ARG A 52 -8.31 9.72 -0.92
C ARG A 52 -8.37 8.91 -2.22
N ARG A 53 -8.12 9.54 -3.37
CA ARG A 53 -8.05 8.83 -4.67
C ARG A 53 -6.84 7.89 -4.79
N ILE A 54 -5.77 8.11 -4.03
CA ILE A 54 -4.65 7.15 -3.92
C ILE A 54 -5.14 5.92 -3.14
N ASP A 55 -5.76 6.11 -1.97
CA ASP A 55 -6.32 5.01 -1.18
C ASP A 55 -7.38 4.21 -1.97
N ASP A 56 -8.33 4.90 -2.62
CA ASP A 56 -9.39 4.29 -3.44
C ASP A 56 -8.82 3.42 -4.58
N ARG A 57 -7.58 3.63 -5.02
CA ARG A 57 -6.91 2.84 -6.07
C ARG A 57 -6.03 1.73 -5.52
N MET A 58 -5.28 2.02 -4.46
CA MET A 58 -4.37 1.04 -3.88
C MET A 58 -5.14 -0.06 -3.17
N ARG A 59 -6.29 0.25 -2.55
CA ARG A 59 -7.04 -0.74 -1.76
C ARG A 59 -7.60 -1.88 -2.60
N PRO A 60 -8.31 -1.65 -3.73
CA PRO A 60 -8.71 -2.73 -4.63
C PRO A 60 -7.52 -3.53 -5.17
N LEU A 61 -6.40 -2.86 -5.50
CA LEU A 61 -5.20 -3.55 -5.94
C LEU A 61 -4.66 -4.51 -4.87
N ILE A 62 -4.57 -4.05 -3.61
CA ILE A 62 -4.11 -4.89 -2.49
C ILE A 62 -5.06 -6.05 -2.23
N ASP A 63 -6.37 -5.82 -2.31
CA ASP A 63 -7.37 -6.87 -2.14
C ASP A 63 -7.29 -7.93 -3.25
N ASP A 64 -7.02 -7.52 -4.49
CA ASP A 64 -6.80 -8.42 -5.61
C ASP A 64 -5.55 -9.29 -5.44
N LEU A 65 -4.55 -8.83 -4.67
CA LEU A 65 -3.31 -9.56 -4.38
C LEU A 65 -3.44 -10.58 -3.24
N GLU A 66 -4.55 -10.58 -2.51
CA GLU A 66 -4.78 -11.52 -1.41
C GLU A 66 -4.67 -12.97 -1.90
N GLY A 67 -3.81 -13.76 -1.23
CA GLY A 67 -3.58 -15.16 -1.57
C GLY A 67 -2.84 -15.41 -2.89
N ARG A 68 -2.29 -14.37 -3.53
CA ARG A 68 -1.43 -14.50 -4.72
C ARG A 68 0.04 -14.45 -4.35
N ASP A 69 0.87 -15.17 -5.10
CA ASP A 69 2.32 -14.96 -5.08
C ASP A 69 2.64 -13.65 -5.78
N ILE A 70 3.24 -12.72 -5.05
CA ILE A 70 3.65 -11.40 -5.53
C ILE A 70 5.15 -11.46 -5.80
N LEU A 71 5.59 -10.90 -6.93
CA LEU A 71 7.02 -10.77 -7.19
C LEU A 71 7.67 -9.84 -6.14
N PRO A 72 8.85 -10.17 -5.59
CA PRO A 72 9.50 -9.37 -4.55
C PRO A 72 9.66 -7.89 -4.91
N GLU A 73 9.94 -7.58 -6.16
CA GLU A 73 10.05 -6.22 -6.68
C GLU A 73 8.73 -5.42 -6.57
N HIS A 74 7.60 -6.08 -6.81
CA HIS A 74 6.28 -5.47 -6.62
C HIS A 74 5.96 -5.31 -5.14
N GLU A 75 6.38 -6.27 -4.31
CA GLU A 75 6.24 -6.17 -2.87
C GLU A 75 6.92 -4.90 -2.35
N VAL A 76 8.22 -4.77 -2.64
CA VAL A 76 9.02 -3.60 -2.24
C VAL A 76 8.46 -2.30 -2.82
N ALA A 77 8.03 -2.30 -4.08
CA ALA A 77 7.52 -1.10 -4.73
C ALA A 77 6.21 -0.61 -4.11
N ILE A 78 5.27 -1.53 -3.81
CA ILE A 78 4.00 -1.19 -3.17
C ILE A 78 4.25 -0.72 -1.73
N ASP A 79 5.04 -1.49 -0.96
CA ASP A 79 5.37 -1.17 0.43
C ASP A 79 5.99 0.21 0.55
N HIS A 80 7.04 0.50 -0.24
CA HIS A 80 7.74 1.78 -0.19
C HIS A 80 6.86 2.95 -0.67
N PHE A 81 5.96 2.72 -1.62
CA PHE A 81 5.02 3.73 -2.09
C PHE A 81 4.05 4.17 -0.99
N ILE A 82 3.39 3.22 -0.31
CA ILE A 82 2.39 3.52 0.72
C ILE A 82 3.00 3.87 2.08
N ALA A 83 4.13 3.27 2.45
CA ALA A 83 4.76 3.46 3.75
C ALA A 83 5.75 4.63 3.78
N THR A 84 6.26 5.07 2.63
CA THR A 84 7.30 6.11 2.57
C THR A 84 6.92 7.27 1.66
N PHE A 85 6.77 7.05 0.34
CA PHE A 85 6.64 8.18 -0.59
C PHE A 85 5.41 9.07 -0.35
N VAL A 86 4.22 8.47 -0.21
CA VAL A 86 3.01 9.27 0.02
C VAL A 86 3.04 9.95 1.40
N PRO A 87 3.39 9.25 2.50
CA PRO A 87 3.57 9.90 3.80
C PRO A 87 4.61 11.02 3.81
N ASP A 88 5.77 10.82 3.19
CA ASP A 88 6.85 11.81 3.17
C ASP A 88 6.45 13.07 2.41
N THR A 89 5.77 12.94 1.27
CA THR A 89 5.22 14.09 0.54
C THR A 89 4.28 14.92 1.43
N LEU A 90 3.40 14.27 2.19
CA LEU A 90 2.52 14.97 3.13
C LEU A 90 3.31 15.61 4.27
N ASN A 91 4.23 14.88 4.89
CA ASN A 91 5.04 15.34 6.01
C ASN A 91 5.94 16.52 5.65
N LEU A 92 6.53 16.51 4.45
CA LEU A 92 7.32 17.62 3.93
C LEU A 92 6.51 18.90 3.83
N PHE A 93 5.27 18.83 3.33
CA PHE A 93 4.37 19.98 3.29
C PHE A 93 3.99 20.46 4.70
N LEU A 94 3.63 19.53 5.59
CA LEU A 94 3.28 19.86 6.99
C LEU A 94 4.46 20.44 7.78
N GLY A 95 5.70 20.15 7.37
CA GLY A 95 6.92 20.73 7.92
C GLY A 95 7.25 22.14 7.43
N LEU A 96 6.54 22.66 6.42
CA LEU A 96 6.75 24.02 5.92
C LEU A 96 6.32 25.09 6.94
N PRO A 97 6.84 26.33 6.86
CA PRO A 97 6.28 27.45 7.60
C PRO A 97 4.80 27.67 7.27
N ALA A 98 3.99 28.08 8.25
CA ALA A 98 2.54 28.26 8.08
C ALA A 98 2.16 29.23 6.93
N ALA A 99 3.03 30.20 6.62
CA ALA A 99 2.84 31.11 5.49
C ALA A 99 2.87 30.39 4.13
N ASP A 100 3.67 29.32 4.01
CA ASP A 100 3.85 28.54 2.79
C ASP A 100 2.83 27.40 2.67
N GLN A 101 2.16 27.04 3.77
CA GLN A 101 1.05 26.06 3.81
C GLN A 101 -0.28 26.65 3.31
N ARG A 102 -0.31 27.93 2.95
CA ARG A 102 -1.53 28.61 2.53
C ARG A 102 -2.15 27.95 1.29
N HIS A 103 -3.46 27.74 1.31
CA HIS A 103 -4.21 27.20 0.17
C HIS A 103 -4.04 28.08 -1.06
N GLY A 104 -3.75 27.45 -2.21
CA GLY A 104 -3.42 28.14 -3.46
C GLY A 104 -2.08 28.85 -3.48
N GLY A 105 -1.31 28.80 -2.38
CA GLY A 105 0.07 29.26 -2.32
C GLY A 105 1.04 28.23 -2.91
N ARG A 106 2.32 28.62 -3.02
CA ARG A 106 3.36 27.79 -3.66
C ARG A 106 3.49 26.40 -3.04
N GLY A 107 3.50 26.29 -1.71
CA GLY A 107 3.62 25.00 -1.03
C GLY A 107 2.45 24.06 -1.33
N ASP A 108 1.22 24.59 -1.34
CA ASP A 108 0.00 23.83 -1.65
C ASP A 108 -0.04 23.39 -3.12
N THR A 109 0.38 24.26 -4.05
CA THR A 109 0.52 23.90 -5.46
C THR A 109 1.52 22.76 -5.65
N MET A 110 2.70 22.85 -5.04
CA MET A 110 3.72 21.79 -5.12
C MET A 110 3.24 20.48 -4.50
N LEU A 111 2.55 20.53 -3.36
CA LEU A 111 1.93 19.34 -2.75
C LEU A 111 0.95 18.70 -3.73
N CYS A 112 0.05 19.49 -4.33
CA CYS A 112 -0.94 18.98 -5.26
C CYS A 112 -0.30 18.32 -6.49
N GLU A 113 0.72 18.94 -7.08
CA GLU A 113 1.47 18.37 -8.21
C GLU A 113 2.12 17.03 -7.86
N GLN A 114 2.77 16.94 -6.71
CA GLN A 114 3.40 15.70 -6.25
C GLN A 114 2.36 14.61 -5.98
N LEU A 115 1.26 14.94 -5.31
CA LEU A 115 0.18 13.99 -5.06
C LEU A 115 -0.49 13.51 -6.35
N LEU A 116 -0.64 14.36 -7.37
CA LEU A 116 -1.15 13.96 -8.68
C LEU A 116 -0.19 13.00 -9.39
N ALA A 117 1.12 13.22 -9.29
CA ALA A 117 2.12 12.30 -9.83
C ALA A 117 2.09 10.94 -9.10
N LEU A 118 1.94 10.94 -7.77
CA LEU A 118 1.77 9.73 -6.98
C LEU A 118 0.46 9.01 -7.31
N GLU A 119 -0.63 9.76 -7.54
CA GLU A 119 -1.92 9.22 -7.99
C GLU A 119 -1.82 8.54 -9.36
N GLN A 120 -1.04 9.10 -10.28
CA GLN A 120 -0.75 8.45 -11.56
C GLN A 120 0.03 7.15 -11.34
N ARG A 121 1.08 7.18 -10.52
CA ARG A 121 1.86 5.97 -10.22
C ARG A 121 1.02 4.86 -9.56
N ALA A 122 0.07 5.22 -8.70
CA ALA A 122 -0.87 4.27 -8.11
C ALA A 122 -1.74 3.56 -9.17
N ARG A 123 -2.11 4.25 -10.25
CA ARG A 123 -2.81 3.63 -11.39
C ARG A 123 -1.92 2.66 -12.13
N ASP A 124 -0.68 3.07 -12.36
CA ASP A 124 0.24 2.33 -13.22
C ASP A 124 0.70 1.01 -12.59
N PHE A 125 0.57 0.83 -11.26
CA PHE A 125 0.90 -0.44 -10.59
C PHE A 125 0.12 -1.63 -11.16
N GLY A 126 -1.21 -1.51 -11.29
CA GLY A 126 -2.03 -2.62 -11.79
C GLY A 126 -1.68 -3.01 -13.23
N ASP A 127 -1.37 -2.02 -14.07
CA ASP A 127 -0.97 -2.25 -15.46
C ASP A 127 0.45 -2.84 -15.57
N THR A 128 1.37 -2.41 -14.70
CA THR A 128 2.73 -2.96 -14.62
C THR A 128 2.71 -4.42 -14.22
N MET A 129 2.02 -4.76 -13.13
CA MET A 129 1.93 -6.14 -12.65
C MET A 129 1.25 -7.07 -13.66
N ARG A 130 0.23 -6.58 -14.39
CA ARG A 130 -0.41 -7.35 -15.45
C ARG A 130 0.54 -7.62 -16.61
N THR A 131 1.31 -6.61 -17.02
CA THR A 131 2.31 -6.73 -18.10
C THR A 131 3.37 -7.76 -17.73
N ASP A 132 3.91 -7.68 -16.52
CA ASP A 132 4.97 -8.58 -16.04
C ASP A 132 4.47 -10.04 -15.93
N ALA A 133 3.23 -10.24 -15.47
CA ALA A 133 2.62 -11.57 -15.46
C ALA A 133 2.47 -12.17 -16.88
N LEU A 134 2.04 -11.39 -17.86
CA LEU A 134 1.92 -11.85 -19.26
C LEU A 134 3.29 -12.16 -19.87
N GLN A 135 4.31 -11.36 -19.55
CA GLN A 135 5.68 -11.60 -19.99
C GLN A 135 6.28 -12.87 -19.38
N ALA A 136 5.99 -13.15 -18.10
CA ALA A 136 6.39 -14.39 -17.44
C ALA A 136 5.70 -15.62 -18.07
N MET A 137 4.40 -15.52 -18.36
CA MET A 137 3.64 -16.60 -19.01
C MET A 137 4.15 -16.92 -20.42
N THR A 138 4.39 -15.90 -21.24
CA THR A 138 4.91 -16.08 -22.60
C THR A 138 6.32 -16.68 -22.61
N THR A 139 7.19 -16.22 -21.69
CA THR A 139 8.53 -16.77 -21.50
C THR A 139 8.49 -18.24 -21.08
N ASN A 140 7.64 -18.58 -20.10
CA ASN A 140 7.48 -19.97 -19.67
C ASN A 140 6.90 -20.87 -20.76
N GLY A 141 5.92 -20.39 -21.54
CA GLY A 141 5.36 -21.11 -22.69
C GLY A 141 6.43 -21.42 -23.75
N PHE A 142 7.28 -20.44 -24.07
CA PHE A 142 8.40 -20.64 -24.98
C PHE A 142 9.38 -21.71 -24.48
N PHE A 143 9.75 -21.69 -23.21
CA PHE A 143 10.64 -22.71 -22.64
C PHE A 143 10.01 -24.11 -22.65
N LEU A 144 8.70 -24.23 -22.41
CA LEU A 144 7.99 -25.51 -22.50
C LEU A 144 7.98 -26.05 -23.94
N GLU A 145 7.73 -25.19 -24.93
CA GLU A 145 7.79 -25.59 -26.35
C GLU A 145 9.19 -26.02 -26.79
N GLN A 146 10.24 -25.40 -26.25
CA GLN A 146 11.62 -25.80 -26.50
C GLN A 146 11.98 -27.14 -25.84
N ALA A 147 11.49 -27.39 -24.62
CA ALA A 147 11.77 -28.62 -23.88
C ALA A 147 11.01 -29.84 -24.43
N LEU A 148 9.93 -29.62 -25.20
CA LEU A 148 9.12 -30.67 -25.83
C LEU A 148 9.56 -31.01 -27.26
N ARG A 149 10.64 -30.40 -27.77
CA ARG A 149 11.29 -30.74 -29.05
C ARG A 149 12.57 -31.53 -28.82
#